data_AF-A0A8H4EXA0-F1
#
_entry.id   AF-A0A8H4EXA0-F1
#
_cell.length_a   1.000
_cell.length_b   1.000
_cell.length_c   1.000
_cell.angle_alpha   90.00
_cell.angle_beta   90.00
_cell.angle_gamma   90.00
#
_symmetry.space_group_name_H-M   'P 1'
#
loop_
_entity.id
_entity.type
_entity.pdbx_description
1 polymer ?
#
loop_
_entity_poly.entity_id
_entity_poly.type
_entity_poly.pdbx_seq_one_letter_code
_entity_poly.pdbx_strand_id
1 'polypeptide(L)'
;MTIRRIRSESDDEMEAPSPKHMKLTNGDVEMNGNNISDSMESEDDDDSSAEGSTASASEPAPAMRNLDLKPLEVDTDGFVEGSIVKLTLTNFVTYDYCEISPGPHMNMIIGPNGTGKSTIVCAIALGLGGTPALLGRARDINEFVKTGEDEATIMIELKKVGTRNVTISRSFKKGSKVSTWRINGM
;
A
#
# COMPACT_ATOMS: atom_id res chain seq x y z
N MET A 1 -3.61 -19.40 -1.98
CA MET A 1 -4.12 -18.09 -1.55
C MET A 1 -5.62 -18.08 -1.77
N THR A 2 -6.40 -17.66 -0.77
CA THR A 2 -7.87 -17.60 -0.84
C THR A 2 -8.31 -16.17 -0.48
N ILE A 3 -9.31 -15.66 -1.20
CA ILE A 3 -9.95 -14.37 -0.89
C ILE A 3 -11.45 -14.62 -0.78
N ARG A 4 -12.05 -14.20 0.33
CA ARG A 4 -13.50 -14.14 0.52
C ARG A 4 -13.92 -12.69 0.69
N ARG A 5 -14.94 -12.27 -0.05
CA ARG A 5 -15.60 -10.98 0.10
C ARG A 5 -17.09 -11.24 0.20
N ILE A 6 -17.73 -10.61 1.17
CA ILE A 6 -19.19 -10.57 1.27
C ILE A 6 -19.59 -9.12 1.00
N ARG A 7 -20.51 -8.92 0.05
CA ARG A 7 -21.24 -7.67 -0.11
C ARG A 7 -22.60 -7.84 0.56
N SER A 8 -23.17 -6.76 1.08
CA SER A 8 -24.58 -6.75 1.44
C SER A 8 -25.43 -6.88 0.17
N GLU A 9 -26.48 -7.69 0.24
CA GLU A 9 -27.49 -7.82 -0.83
C GLU A 9 -28.47 -6.65 -0.72
N SER A 10 -28.05 -5.47 -1.22
CA SER A 10 -28.79 -4.21 -1.07
C SER A 10 -28.48 -3.15 -2.14
N ASP A 11 -28.14 -3.56 -3.36
CA ASP A 11 -28.02 -2.69 -4.54
C ASP A 11 -28.71 -3.40 -5.72
N ASP A 12 -29.79 -2.80 -6.24
CA ASP A 12 -30.65 -3.37 -7.29
C ASP A 12 -30.02 -3.34 -8.71
N GLU A 13 -30.67 -4.04 -9.64
CA GLU A 13 -30.20 -4.23 -11.02
C GLU A 13 -30.03 -2.90 -11.79
N MET A 14 -28.87 -2.70 -12.42
CA MET A 14 -28.72 -1.81 -13.58
C MET A 14 -28.01 -2.53 -14.73
N GLU A 15 -28.62 -2.41 -15.91
CA GLU A 15 -28.28 -3.13 -17.13
C GLU A 15 -26.90 -2.73 -17.70
N ALA A 16 -26.09 -3.71 -18.07
CA ALA A 16 -24.74 -3.47 -18.61
C ALA A 16 -24.78 -3.20 -20.13
N PRO A 17 -24.30 -2.03 -20.62
CA PRO A 17 -24.36 -1.70 -22.04
C PRO A 17 -23.41 -2.58 -22.88
N SER A 18 -23.95 -3.14 -23.97
CA SER A 18 -23.25 -4.08 -24.86
C SER A 18 -22.01 -3.46 -25.56
N PRO A 19 -20.89 -4.21 -25.71
CA PRO A 19 -19.67 -3.69 -26.32
C PRO A 19 -19.84 -3.48 -27.84
N LYS A 20 -19.45 -2.30 -28.33
CA LYS A 20 -19.45 -1.99 -29.78
C LYS A 20 -18.19 -2.55 -30.45
N HIS A 21 -18.41 -3.26 -31.56
CA HIS A 21 -17.38 -3.96 -32.32
C HIS A 21 -16.57 -2.99 -33.21
N MET A 22 -15.34 -2.66 -32.81
CA MET A 22 -14.39 -1.89 -33.64
C MET A 22 -13.39 -2.83 -34.32
N LYS A 23 -13.39 -2.84 -35.65
CA LYS A 23 -12.38 -3.56 -36.45
C LYS A 23 -11.08 -2.77 -36.46
N LEU A 24 -9.96 -3.47 -36.29
CA LEU A 24 -8.63 -2.95 -36.58
C LEU A 24 -8.27 -3.26 -38.05
N THR A 25 -7.64 -2.30 -38.72
CA THR A 25 -7.07 -2.44 -40.06
C THR A 25 -5.73 -1.72 -40.09
N ASN A 26 -4.66 -2.41 -40.47
CA ASN A 26 -3.31 -1.81 -40.57
C ASN A 26 -3.15 -1.08 -41.91
N GLY A 27 -2.40 0.03 -41.91
CA GLY A 27 -2.19 0.86 -43.10
C GLY A 27 -1.34 2.11 -42.82
N ASP A 28 -0.04 1.87 -42.60
CA ASP A 28 1.16 2.63 -43.01
C ASP A 28 1.12 4.16 -43.28
N VAL A 29 2.21 4.82 -42.86
CA VAL A 29 2.74 6.13 -43.35
C VAL A 29 1.92 7.38 -42.90
N GLU A 30 2.49 8.54 -42.53
CA GLU A 30 3.81 9.14 -42.79
C GLU A 30 4.39 9.89 -41.56
N MET A 31 5.70 10.22 -41.57
CA MET A 31 6.30 11.23 -40.68
C MET A 31 6.66 12.49 -41.45
N ASN A 32 6.26 13.65 -40.94
CA ASN A 32 6.95 14.92 -41.18
C ASN A 32 6.73 15.85 -39.97
N GLY A 33 7.59 16.84 -39.75
CA GLY A 33 7.46 17.78 -38.64
C GLY A 33 8.18 19.09 -38.88
N ASN A 34 8.06 20.03 -37.95
CA ASN A 34 9.11 21.04 -37.74
C ASN A 34 9.05 21.62 -36.32
N ASN A 35 10.14 22.30 -35.94
CA ASN A 35 10.37 22.91 -34.63
C ASN A 35 9.65 24.25 -34.45
N ILE A 36 9.58 24.71 -33.19
CA ILE A 36 9.83 26.10 -32.75
C ILE A 36 10.48 26.01 -31.36
N SER A 37 11.39 26.94 -31.06
CA SER A 37 12.20 27.00 -29.83
C SER A 37 12.02 28.34 -29.10
N ASP A 38 12.90 28.56 -28.12
CA ASP A 38 13.19 29.80 -27.38
C ASP A 38 12.37 29.97 -26.09
N SER A 39 12.92 30.09 -24.87
CA SER A 39 14.20 30.60 -24.32
C SER A 39 14.30 32.12 -24.17
N MET A 40 14.40 32.60 -22.92
CA MET A 40 14.88 33.94 -22.54
C MET A 40 15.64 33.86 -21.21
N GLU A 41 16.68 34.69 -21.06
CA GLU A 41 17.64 34.74 -19.95
C GLU A 41 17.85 36.21 -19.49
N SER A 42 18.40 36.40 -18.28
CA SER A 42 19.12 37.60 -17.78
C SER A 42 19.58 37.33 -16.32
N GLU A 43 20.85 37.37 -15.91
CA GLU A 43 21.80 38.52 -15.80
C GLU A 43 21.40 39.51 -14.67
N ASP A 44 22.17 39.88 -13.63
CA ASP A 44 23.37 39.32 -12.94
C ASP A 44 23.31 39.76 -11.42
N ASP A 45 24.28 40.19 -10.57
CA ASP A 45 25.71 40.56 -10.64
C ASP A 45 26.37 40.70 -9.22
N ASP A 46 27.71 40.80 -9.18
CA ASP A 46 28.65 41.37 -8.17
C ASP A 46 29.01 40.64 -6.81
N ASP A 47 30.12 41.12 -6.21
CA ASP A 47 31.10 40.43 -5.33
C ASP A 47 31.00 40.66 -3.80
N SER A 48 31.57 39.75 -3.01
CA SER A 48 32.49 40.11 -1.89
C SER A 48 33.19 38.88 -1.26
N SER A 49 34.50 39.00 -1.02
CA SER A 49 35.36 37.93 -0.50
C SER A 49 35.49 37.88 1.04
N ALA A 50 35.47 36.68 1.63
CA ALA A 50 36.02 36.41 2.97
C ALA A 50 36.50 34.96 3.13
N GLU A 51 37.72 34.74 3.65
CA GLU A 51 38.25 33.39 3.91
C GLU A 51 37.66 32.78 5.19
N GLY A 52 37.35 31.49 5.17
CA GLY A 52 36.60 30.81 6.25
C GLY A 52 36.81 29.30 6.32
N SER A 53 38.06 28.84 6.20
CA SER A 53 38.45 27.41 6.16
C SER A 53 37.92 26.60 7.35
N THR A 54 36.76 25.99 7.17
CA THR A 54 36.16 25.00 8.08
C THR A 54 36.13 23.65 7.39
N ALA A 55 36.81 22.67 7.99
CA ALA A 55 37.00 21.36 7.36
C ALA A 55 35.66 20.62 7.25
N SER A 56 35.18 20.42 6.02
CA SER A 56 34.06 19.53 5.74
C SER A 56 34.49 18.09 5.99
N ALA A 57 34.28 17.62 7.22
CA ALA A 57 34.40 16.21 7.56
C ALA A 57 33.32 15.44 6.77
N SER A 58 33.75 14.71 5.75
CA SER A 58 32.88 13.76 5.05
C SER A 58 32.53 12.63 6.02
N GLU A 59 31.33 12.68 6.60
CA GLU A 59 30.81 11.56 7.38
C GLU A 59 30.83 10.30 6.49
N PRO A 60 31.48 9.20 6.91
CA PRO A 60 31.51 8.00 6.10
C PRO A 60 30.09 7.47 5.97
N ALA A 61 29.65 7.23 4.72
CA ALA A 61 28.34 6.67 4.45
C ALA A 61 28.10 5.44 5.34
N PRO A 62 26.96 5.36 6.07
CA PRO A 62 26.77 4.42 7.15
C PRO A 62 26.96 3.00 6.61
N ALA A 63 28.02 2.34 7.11
CA ALA A 63 28.44 1.05 6.59
C ALA A 63 27.23 0.10 6.57
N MET A 64 26.91 -0.43 5.37
CA MET A 64 25.88 -1.44 5.25
C MET A 64 26.33 -2.66 6.05
N ARG A 65 25.82 -2.75 7.28
CA ARG A 65 25.98 -3.90 8.14
C ARG A 65 25.51 -5.13 7.36
N ASN A 66 26.46 -5.95 6.94
CA ASN A 66 26.19 -7.33 6.55
C ASN A 66 25.67 -8.03 7.80
N LEU A 67 24.36 -7.95 7.98
CA LEU A 67 23.65 -8.76 8.94
C LEU A 67 23.73 -10.19 8.40
N ASP A 68 24.52 -11.03 9.04
CA ASP A 68 24.54 -12.47 8.81
C ASP A 68 23.21 -13.08 9.32
N LEU A 69 22.15 -12.75 8.60
CA LEU A 69 20.79 -13.25 8.84
C LEU A 69 20.79 -14.73 8.51
N LYS A 70 20.83 -15.55 9.56
CA LYS A 70 20.49 -16.98 9.45
C LYS A 70 19.15 -17.11 8.72
N PRO A 71 19.01 -18.01 7.74
CA PRO A 71 17.73 -18.31 7.13
C PRO A 71 16.67 -18.57 8.20
N LEU A 72 15.50 -17.94 8.08
CA LEU A 72 14.40 -18.18 9.01
C LEU A 72 13.94 -19.64 8.88
N GLU A 73 13.69 -20.30 10.01
CA GLU A 73 13.18 -21.66 10.02
C GLU A 73 11.79 -21.71 9.39
N VAL A 74 11.60 -22.66 8.48
CA VAL A 74 10.36 -22.92 7.77
C VAL A 74 9.58 -23.95 8.57
N ASP A 75 8.36 -23.60 8.99
CA ASP A 75 7.48 -24.53 9.72
C ASP A 75 6.87 -25.57 8.76
N THR A 76 6.26 -26.61 9.33
CA THR A 76 5.56 -27.73 8.69
C THR A 76 4.48 -27.34 7.67
N ASP A 77 3.93 -26.13 7.74
CA ASP A 77 2.97 -25.56 6.78
C ASP A 77 3.61 -24.68 5.70
N GLY A 78 4.95 -24.63 5.66
CA GLY A 78 5.76 -23.87 4.71
C GLY A 78 5.97 -22.40 5.08
N PHE A 79 5.27 -21.86 6.09
CA PHE A 79 5.42 -20.47 6.49
C PHE A 79 6.64 -20.27 7.41
N VAL A 80 7.32 -19.14 7.28
CA VAL A 80 8.36 -18.69 8.22
C VAL A 80 7.77 -17.81 9.33
N GLU A 81 8.46 -17.73 10.46
CA GLU A 81 8.21 -16.77 11.55
C GLU A 81 7.87 -15.37 11.02
N GLY A 82 6.76 -14.78 11.49
CA GLY A 82 6.30 -13.43 11.09
C GLY A 82 5.55 -13.34 9.76
N SER A 83 5.38 -14.44 9.00
CA SER A 83 4.60 -14.44 7.76
C SER A 83 3.13 -14.06 7.98
N ILE A 84 2.52 -13.26 7.09
CA ILE A 84 1.07 -12.99 7.16
C ILE A 84 0.30 -14.23 6.70
N VAL A 85 -0.40 -14.89 7.62
CA VAL A 85 -1.26 -16.06 7.33
C VAL A 85 -2.73 -15.65 7.09
N LYS A 86 -3.14 -14.51 7.66
CA LYS A 86 -4.49 -13.96 7.48
C LYS A 86 -4.49 -12.43 7.52
N LEU A 87 -5.30 -11.83 6.65
CA LEU A 87 -5.73 -10.43 6.72
C LEU A 87 -7.26 -10.40 6.72
N THR A 88 -7.86 -9.72 7.68
CA THR A 88 -9.31 -9.47 7.72
C THR A 88 -9.55 -7.96 7.77
N LEU A 89 -10.40 -7.47 6.87
CA LEU A 89 -10.80 -6.07 6.77
C LEU A 89 -12.30 -5.96 6.98
N THR A 90 -12.71 -5.04 7.86
CA THR A 90 -14.11 -4.66 8.07
C THR A 90 -14.25 -3.15 7.86
N ASN A 91 -15.24 -2.74 7.06
CA ASN A 91 -15.58 -1.34 6.79
C ASN A 91 -14.39 -0.47 6.32
N PHE A 92 -13.45 -1.06 5.59
CA PHE A 92 -12.20 -0.43 5.18
C PHE A 92 -12.22 0.01 3.71
N VAL A 93 -12.38 1.31 3.47
CA VAL A 93 -12.34 1.97 2.15
C VAL A 93 -13.36 1.42 1.14
N THR A 94 -13.00 0.36 0.40
CA THR A 94 -13.83 -0.32 -0.63
C THR A 94 -14.38 -1.67 -0.14
N TYR A 95 -14.20 -2.01 1.14
CA TYR A 95 -14.52 -3.33 1.69
C TYR A 95 -15.44 -3.23 2.90
N ASP A 96 -16.66 -3.75 2.76
CA ASP A 96 -17.55 -4.14 3.85
C ASP A 96 -16.89 -5.24 4.68
N TYR A 97 -16.62 -6.39 4.03
CA TYR A 97 -15.85 -7.49 4.59
C TYR A 97 -14.92 -8.10 3.55
N CYS A 98 -13.65 -8.30 3.91
CA CYS A 98 -12.65 -8.96 3.08
C CYS A 98 -11.73 -9.83 3.94
N GLU A 99 -11.78 -11.14 3.77
CA GLU A 99 -10.86 -12.12 4.36
C GLU A 99 -9.87 -12.61 3.29
N ILE A 100 -8.57 -12.54 3.58
CA ILE A 100 -7.50 -12.99 2.69
C ILE A 100 -6.58 -13.92 3.47
N SER A 101 -6.34 -15.11 2.93
CA SER A 101 -5.32 -16.06 3.41
C SER A 101 -4.25 -16.22 2.33
N PRO A 102 -3.08 -15.59 2.49
CA PRO A 102 -1.89 -15.84 1.66
C PRO A 102 -1.45 -17.30 1.72
N GLY A 103 -0.68 -17.74 0.73
CA GLY A 103 0.16 -18.95 0.84
C GLY A 103 1.53 -18.63 1.43
N PRO A 104 2.34 -19.64 1.76
CA PRO A 104 3.65 -19.48 2.41
C PRO A 104 4.77 -18.85 1.57
N HIS A 105 4.52 -18.58 0.28
CA HIS A 105 5.55 -18.18 -0.68
C HIS A 105 5.14 -16.90 -1.44
N MET A 106 5.43 -16.80 -2.73
CA MET A 106 4.99 -15.67 -3.55
C MET A 106 3.44 -15.61 -3.61
N ASN A 107 2.89 -14.42 -3.33
CA ASN A 107 1.47 -14.12 -3.46
C ASN A 107 1.31 -12.90 -4.37
N MET A 108 0.34 -12.92 -5.29
CA MET A 108 0.15 -11.86 -6.29
C MET A 108 -1.28 -11.33 -6.26
N ILE A 109 -1.44 -10.01 -6.10
CA ILE A 109 -2.74 -9.33 -6.06
C ILE A 109 -3.03 -8.73 -7.44
N ILE A 110 -3.85 -9.42 -8.23
CA ILE A 110 -4.16 -9.08 -9.63
C ILE A 110 -5.61 -8.59 -9.75
N GLY A 111 -5.90 -7.75 -10.75
CA GLY A 111 -7.25 -7.34 -11.12
C GLY A 111 -7.32 -5.99 -11.85
N PRO A 112 -8.49 -5.58 -12.37
CA PRO A 112 -8.69 -4.27 -12.99
C PRO A 112 -8.39 -3.08 -12.06
N ASN A 113 -8.33 -1.87 -12.61
CA ASN A 113 -8.20 -0.66 -11.81
C ASN A 113 -9.49 -0.37 -11.01
N GLY A 114 -9.38 0.41 -9.92
CA GLY A 114 -10.48 0.63 -8.98
C GLY A 114 -10.78 -0.53 -8.00
N THR A 115 -10.45 -1.79 -8.33
CA THR A 115 -10.85 -3.00 -7.56
C THR A 115 -10.22 -3.20 -6.16
N GLY A 116 -9.59 -2.17 -5.60
CA GLY A 116 -9.03 -2.15 -4.25
C GLY A 116 -7.68 -2.85 -4.07
N LYS A 117 -6.96 -3.21 -5.16
CA LYS A 117 -5.62 -3.84 -5.08
C LYS A 117 -4.69 -3.13 -4.08
N SER A 118 -4.45 -1.83 -4.30
CA SER A 118 -3.61 -1.00 -3.44
C SER A 118 -4.20 -0.77 -2.05
N THR A 119 -5.54 -0.87 -1.90
CA THR A 119 -6.22 -0.81 -0.60
C THR A 119 -5.78 -1.97 0.31
N ILE A 120 -5.52 -3.17 -0.24
CA ILE A 120 -4.99 -4.31 0.54
C ILE A 120 -3.58 -3.99 1.08
N VAL A 121 -2.71 -3.41 0.24
CA VAL A 121 -1.35 -3.00 0.64
C VAL A 121 -1.41 -1.88 1.69
N CYS A 122 -2.30 -0.89 1.52
CA CYS A 122 -2.57 0.15 2.52
C CYS A 122 -2.99 -0.45 3.87
N ALA A 123 -3.85 -1.47 3.85
CA ALA A 123 -4.31 -2.12 5.08
C ALA A 123 -3.18 -2.87 5.80
N ILE A 124 -2.34 -3.61 5.08
CA ILE A 124 -1.17 -4.28 5.66
C ILE A 124 -0.23 -3.25 6.32
N ALA A 125 0.08 -2.15 5.63
CA ALA A 125 0.91 -1.09 6.16
C ALA A 125 0.31 -0.45 7.43
N LEU A 126 -0.95 0.00 7.38
CA LEU A 126 -1.62 0.62 8.53
C LEU A 126 -1.80 -0.36 9.71
N GLY A 127 -2.08 -1.64 9.44
CA GLY A 127 -2.25 -2.67 10.45
C GLY A 127 -0.95 -3.13 11.13
N LEU A 128 0.22 -2.82 10.54
CA LEU A 128 1.55 -3.13 11.09
C LEU A 128 2.33 -1.87 11.56
N GLY A 129 1.64 -0.75 11.78
CA GLY A 129 2.21 0.45 12.41
C GLY A 129 2.53 1.60 11.45
N GLY A 130 2.33 1.42 10.14
CA GLY A 130 2.52 2.46 9.14
C GLY A 130 1.64 3.70 9.36
N THR A 131 2.14 4.84 8.90
CA THR A 131 1.43 6.14 8.93
C THR A 131 0.61 6.34 7.65
N PRO A 132 -0.51 7.08 7.68
CA PRO A 132 -1.25 7.46 6.48
C PRO A 132 -0.39 8.16 5.41
N ALA A 133 0.53 9.04 5.85
CA ALA A 133 1.42 9.80 4.99
C ALA A 133 2.32 8.92 4.10
N LEU A 134 2.79 7.76 4.60
CA LEU A 134 3.59 6.79 3.84
C LEU A 134 2.85 6.24 2.61
N LEU A 135 1.52 6.28 2.61
CA LEU A 135 0.66 5.73 1.57
C LEU A 135 0.26 6.75 0.49
N GLY A 136 0.60 8.04 0.66
CA GLY A 136 0.31 9.10 -0.31
C GLY A 136 -1.18 9.32 -0.62
N ARG A 137 -2.09 8.72 0.17
CA ARG A 137 -3.52 8.60 -0.15
C ARG A 137 -4.43 9.50 0.70
N ALA A 138 -4.04 9.71 1.95
CA ALA A 138 -4.83 10.37 3.00
C ALA A 138 -3.86 10.91 4.06
N ARG A 139 -4.28 11.92 4.84
CA ARG A 139 -3.47 12.55 5.89
C ARG A 139 -3.73 11.90 7.26
N ASP A 140 -4.98 11.60 7.54
CA ASP A 140 -5.44 10.99 8.78
C ASP A 140 -5.97 9.56 8.54
N ILE A 141 -5.98 8.71 9.56
CA ILE A 141 -6.39 7.31 9.42
C ILE A 141 -7.91 7.12 9.28
N ASN A 142 -8.70 8.05 9.81
CA ASN A 142 -10.16 8.04 9.72
C ASN A 142 -10.68 8.19 8.28
N GLU A 143 -9.87 8.75 7.36
CA GLU A 143 -10.14 8.78 5.92
C GLU A 143 -10.19 7.38 5.27
N PHE A 144 -9.69 6.34 5.94
CA PHE A 144 -9.75 4.95 5.46
C PHE A 144 -11.03 4.20 5.88
N VAL A 145 -11.94 4.83 6.64
CA VAL A 145 -13.26 4.24 6.94
C VAL A 145 -14.14 4.27 5.67
N LYS A 146 -14.86 3.18 5.38
CA LYS A 146 -15.77 3.09 4.23
C LYS A 146 -16.82 4.21 4.29
N THR A 147 -17.13 4.80 3.13
CA THR A 147 -18.23 5.77 3.03
C THR A 147 -19.56 5.12 3.39
N GLY A 148 -20.24 5.67 4.39
CA GLY A 148 -21.44 5.11 5.03
C GLY A 148 -21.18 4.68 6.49
N GLU A 149 -19.94 4.27 6.80
CA GLU A 149 -19.59 3.64 8.08
C GLU A 149 -18.95 4.61 9.08
N ASP A 150 -19.05 4.27 10.38
CA ASP A 150 -18.48 5.05 11.50
C ASP A 150 -17.14 4.51 12.03
N GLU A 151 -16.89 3.20 11.92
CA GLU A 151 -15.67 2.52 12.38
C GLU A 151 -15.18 1.52 11.33
N ALA A 152 -13.86 1.44 11.16
CA ALA A 152 -13.18 0.42 10.37
C ALA A 152 -12.23 -0.39 11.25
N THR A 153 -11.98 -1.65 10.87
CA THR A 153 -11.03 -2.54 11.55
C THR A 153 -10.14 -3.25 10.53
N ILE A 154 -8.84 -3.25 10.83
CA ILE A 154 -7.82 -4.07 10.18
C ILE A 154 -7.37 -5.12 11.20
N MET A 155 -7.34 -6.40 10.81
CA MET A 155 -6.82 -7.49 11.62
C MET A 155 -5.84 -8.32 10.80
N ILE A 156 -4.64 -8.55 11.34
CA ILE A 156 -3.54 -9.26 10.70
C ILE A 156 -3.10 -10.39 11.62
N GLU A 157 -3.09 -11.61 11.10
CA GLU A 157 -2.57 -12.78 11.79
C GLU A 157 -1.17 -13.11 11.24
N LEU A 158 -0.19 -13.15 12.14
CA LEU A 158 1.21 -13.43 11.85
C LEU A 158 1.58 -14.82 12.35
N LYS A 159 2.22 -15.60 11.48
CA LYS A 159 2.79 -16.92 11.78
C LYS A 159 3.72 -16.79 12.99
N LYS A 160 3.55 -17.67 13.97
CA LYS A 160 4.46 -17.82 15.10
C LYS A 160 4.86 -19.28 15.22
N VAL A 161 6.14 -19.59 15.01
CA VAL A 161 6.63 -20.99 15.02
C VAL A 161 6.55 -21.55 16.44
N GLY A 162 6.10 -22.81 16.57
CA GLY A 162 6.07 -23.57 17.83
C GLY A 162 5.02 -23.13 18.86
N THR A 163 4.14 -22.18 18.56
CA THR A 163 3.02 -21.78 19.44
C THR A 163 1.87 -21.17 18.63
N ARG A 164 0.89 -20.53 19.28
CA ARG A 164 -0.22 -19.85 18.58
C ARG A 164 0.27 -18.63 17.80
N ASN A 165 -0.29 -18.43 16.61
CA ASN A 165 -0.10 -17.22 15.80
C ASN A 165 -0.45 -15.94 16.59
N VAL A 166 0.19 -14.83 16.22
CA VAL A 166 -0.05 -13.52 16.83
C VAL A 166 -1.05 -12.74 15.99
N THR A 167 -2.19 -12.38 16.57
CA THR A 167 -3.16 -11.50 15.91
C THR A 167 -2.94 -10.05 16.35
N ILE A 168 -2.62 -9.17 15.42
CA ILE A 168 -2.61 -7.71 15.63
C ILE A 168 -3.91 -7.15 15.06
N SER A 169 -4.59 -6.28 15.78
CA SER A 169 -5.75 -5.55 15.25
C SER A 169 -5.69 -4.07 15.55
N ARG A 170 -6.13 -3.26 14.58
CA ARG A 170 -6.24 -1.80 14.65
C ARG A 170 -7.65 -1.39 14.24
N SER A 171 -8.39 -0.72 15.12
CA SER A 171 -9.68 -0.09 14.77
C SER A 171 -9.62 1.43 14.94
N PHE A 172 -10.43 2.15 14.16
CA PHE A 172 -10.43 3.61 14.14
C PHE A 172 -11.76 4.15 13.62
N LYS A 173 -12.16 5.32 14.12
CA LYS A 173 -13.48 5.91 13.88
C LYS A 173 -13.40 7.12 12.97
N LYS A 174 -14.40 7.29 12.11
CA LYS A 174 -14.50 8.38 11.13
C LYS A 174 -14.39 9.77 11.75
N GLY A 175 -14.92 9.96 12.96
CA GLY A 175 -14.81 11.21 13.73
C GLY A 175 -13.57 11.33 14.64
N SER A 176 -12.62 10.38 14.63
CA SER A 176 -11.50 10.34 15.57
C SER A 176 -10.15 10.14 14.88
N LYS A 177 -9.15 10.96 15.25
CA LYS A 177 -7.76 10.76 14.84
C LYS A 177 -7.04 9.66 15.64
N VAL A 178 -7.67 9.13 16.70
CA VAL A 178 -7.12 8.06 17.55
C VAL A 178 -7.56 6.70 17.02
N SER A 179 -6.60 5.78 16.86
CA SER A 179 -6.86 4.36 16.55
C SER A 179 -6.57 3.48 17.77
N THR A 180 -7.51 2.60 18.13
CA THR A 180 -7.30 1.56 19.14
C THR A 180 -6.47 0.43 18.54
N TRP A 181 -5.53 -0.10 19.33
CA TRP A 181 -4.69 -1.24 18.99
C TRP A 181 -4.94 -2.37 19.98
N ARG A 182 -4.87 -3.61 19.52
CA ARG A 182 -4.92 -4.82 20.36
C ARG A 182 -4.02 -5.93 19.84
N ILE A 183 -3.52 -6.78 20.74
CA ILE A 183 -2.74 -7.97 20.42
C ILE A 183 -3.43 -9.19 21.03
N ASN A 184 -3.75 -10.19 20.20
CA ASN A 184 -4.50 -11.39 20.57
C ASN A 184 -5.85 -11.10 21.25
N GLY A 185 -6.50 -9.99 20.85
CA GLY A 185 -7.82 -9.54 21.36
C GLY A 185 -7.75 -8.63 22.60
N MET A 186 -6.59 -8.49 23.22
CA MET A 186 -6.29 -7.62 24.38
C MET A 186 -5.85 -6.24 23.90
#